data_AF-A0A5K1F5I3-F1
#
_entry.id   AF-A0A5K1F5I3-F1
#
_cell.length_a   1.000
_cell.length_b   1.000
_cell.length_c   1.000
_cell.angle_alpha   90.00
_cell.angle_beta   90.00
_cell.angle_gamma   90.00
#
_symmetry.space_group_name_H-M   'P 1'
#
loop_
_entity.id
_entity.type
_entity.pdbx_description
1 polymer ?
#
loop_
_entity_poly.entity_id
_entity_poly.type
_entity_poly.pdbx_seq_one_letter_code
_entity_poly.pdbx_strand_id
1 'polypeptide(L)'
;KIHLTGEVTEDDIDQLYMIWKPVCQGCRINLKDSPNCFCGLVPPVNGHRKSGLWQKTSEIVTILGPDPADEFRCPNDSPAGLTNLGATCYANSILQCLYMNTTFRNGLFSLEPDILKQYPVLDQLSRLFSQLFFRNKAFIDSAPFIKTLDLDNEVQQDSHEFLTLLLSLLERCLLSSNIPKARTLVQD
;
A
#
# COMPACT_ATOMS: atom_id res chain seq x y z
N LYS A 1 -14.01 -56.03 23.89
CA LYS A 1 -12.73 -55.59 24.49
C LYS A 1 -12.98 -54.68 25.68
N ILE A 2 -13.47 -53.46 25.50
CA ILE A 2 -13.77 -52.51 26.61
C ILE A 2 -14.70 -53.12 27.69
N HIS A 3 -15.77 -53.82 27.28
CA HIS A 3 -16.70 -54.48 28.21
C HIS A 3 -16.10 -55.67 29.00
N LEU A 4 -14.89 -56.12 28.66
CA LEU A 4 -14.19 -57.22 29.33
C LEU A 4 -13.00 -56.73 30.17
N THR A 5 -12.31 -55.67 29.73
CA THR A 5 -11.07 -55.17 30.37
C THR A 5 -11.25 -53.88 31.15
N GLY A 6 -12.33 -53.11 30.90
CA GLY A 6 -12.58 -51.81 31.53
C GLY A 6 -11.65 -50.68 31.07
N GLU A 7 -10.54 -51.01 30.41
CA GLU A 7 -9.59 -50.05 29.84
C GLU A 7 -10.04 -49.58 28.45
N VAL A 8 -10.00 -48.26 28.24
CA VAL A 8 -10.28 -47.58 26.97
C VAL A 8 -8.95 -47.13 26.38
N THR A 9 -8.63 -47.58 25.17
CA THR A 9 -7.43 -47.16 24.43
C THR A 9 -7.71 -46.00 23.49
N GLU A 10 -6.67 -45.34 22.98
CA GLU A 10 -6.80 -44.25 21.99
C GLU A 10 -7.46 -44.74 20.69
N ASP A 11 -7.13 -45.95 20.22
CA ASP A 11 -7.78 -46.57 19.06
C ASP A 11 -9.28 -46.81 19.30
N ASP A 12 -9.68 -47.19 20.52
CA ASP A 12 -11.09 -47.33 20.87
C ASP A 12 -11.85 -45.99 20.76
N ILE A 13 -11.21 -44.87 21.16
CA ILE A 13 -11.76 -43.52 21.04
C ILE A 13 -11.86 -43.10 19.58
N ASP A 14 -10.78 -43.32 18.80
CA ASP A 14 -10.73 -42.98 17.38
C ASP A 14 -11.79 -43.73 16.56
N GLN A 15 -12.02 -45.00 16.88
CA GLN A 15 -13.08 -45.79 16.24
C GLN A 15 -14.48 -45.33 16.67
N LEU A 16 -14.70 -45.08 17.96
CA LEU A 16 -16.01 -44.67 18.48
C LEU A 16 -16.46 -43.31 17.93
N TYR A 17 -15.55 -42.34 17.92
CA TYR A 17 -15.82 -40.98 17.45
C TYR A 17 -15.45 -40.74 15.99
N MET A 18 -14.96 -41.76 15.27
CA MET A 18 -14.60 -41.67 13.85
C MET A 18 -13.68 -40.49 13.51
N ILE A 19 -12.77 -40.13 14.42
CA ILE A 19 -11.92 -38.93 14.31
C ILE A 19 -10.96 -39.05 13.12
N TRP A 20 -10.59 -40.27 12.74
CA TRP A 20 -9.74 -40.58 11.60
C TRP A 20 -10.36 -40.27 10.23
N LYS A 21 -11.68 -40.03 10.14
CA LYS A 21 -12.32 -39.75 8.84
C LYS A 21 -11.83 -38.42 8.26
N PRO A 22 -11.60 -38.30 6.95
CA PRO A 22 -11.18 -37.04 6.35
C PRO A 22 -12.30 -35.99 6.43
N VAL A 23 -11.90 -34.72 6.40
CA VAL A 23 -12.82 -33.59 6.26
C VAL A 23 -13.55 -33.70 4.92
N CYS A 24 -14.88 -33.53 4.94
CA CYS A 24 -15.67 -33.61 3.73
C CYS A 24 -15.47 -32.37 2.83
N GLN A 25 -15.49 -32.57 1.51
CA GLN A 25 -15.44 -31.48 0.53
C GLN A 25 -16.64 -31.51 -0.40
N GLY A 26 -17.26 -30.35 -0.62
CA GLY A 26 -18.34 -30.18 -1.61
C GLY A 26 -19.71 -30.73 -1.21
N CYS A 27 -19.92 -31.14 0.05
CA CYS A 27 -21.23 -31.58 0.51
C CYS A 27 -22.18 -30.38 0.72
N ARG A 28 -23.49 -30.60 0.55
CA ARG A 28 -24.51 -29.56 0.79
C ARG A 28 -24.92 -29.47 2.28
N ILE A 29 -24.87 -30.59 2.98
CA ILE A 29 -25.19 -30.75 4.41
C ILE A 29 -24.10 -31.60 5.07
N ASN A 30 -24.10 -31.65 6.41
CA ASN A 30 -23.22 -32.54 7.16
C ASN A 30 -23.58 -34.00 6.83
N LEU A 31 -22.56 -34.80 6.49
CA LEU A 31 -22.70 -36.25 6.35
C LEU A 31 -22.97 -36.85 7.73
N LYS A 32 -24.05 -37.65 7.85
CA LYS A 32 -24.46 -38.25 9.12
C LYS A 32 -23.44 -39.21 9.70
N ASP A 33 -22.62 -39.79 8.84
CA ASP A 33 -21.63 -40.81 9.17
C ASP A 33 -20.22 -40.24 9.37
N SER A 34 -20.00 -38.93 9.22
CA SER A 34 -18.69 -38.32 9.44
C SER A 34 -18.80 -37.11 10.38
N PRO A 35 -18.24 -37.20 11.59
CA PRO A 35 -18.22 -36.07 12.53
C PRO A 35 -17.35 -34.92 12.03
N ASN A 36 -16.41 -35.21 11.12
CA ASN A 36 -15.53 -34.23 10.48
C ASN A 36 -16.19 -33.52 9.29
N CYS A 37 -17.49 -33.74 9.04
CA CYS A 37 -18.22 -33.06 7.98
C CYS A 37 -18.96 -31.82 8.47
N PHE A 38 -18.36 -30.65 8.25
CA PHE A 38 -18.91 -29.33 8.61
C PHE A 38 -19.53 -28.56 7.44
N CYS A 39 -19.77 -29.23 6.30
CA CYS A 39 -20.31 -28.64 5.08
C CYS A 39 -21.72 -28.03 5.21
N GLY A 40 -22.43 -28.24 6.33
CA GLY A 40 -23.67 -27.56 6.69
C GLY A 40 -23.46 -26.28 7.50
N LEU A 41 -22.29 -26.09 8.12
CA LEU A 41 -21.96 -24.94 8.96
C LEU A 41 -21.11 -23.91 8.21
N VAL A 42 -20.07 -24.38 7.50
CA VAL A 42 -19.07 -23.53 6.83
C VAL A 42 -19.05 -23.89 5.34
N PRO A 43 -19.04 -22.91 4.42
CA PRO A 43 -18.86 -23.19 3.00
C PRO A 43 -17.42 -23.72 2.71
N PRO A 44 -17.17 -24.33 1.54
CA PRO A 44 -15.81 -24.69 1.12
C PRO A 44 -14.91 -23.45 0.97
N VAL A 45 -13.58 -23.64 0.87
CA VAL A 45 -12.54 -22.59 0.92
C VAL A 45 -12.72 -21.42 -0.05
N ASN A 46 -13.53 -21.56 -1.11
CA ASN A 46 -13.90 -20.48 -2.05
C ASN A 46 -15.42 -20.39 -2.30
N GLY A 47 -16.23 -20.99 -1.43
CA GLY A 47 -17.68 -21.05 -1.54
C GLY A 47 -18.36 -19.99 -0.69
N HIS A 48 -19.58 -19.65 -1.07
CA HIS A 48 -20.46 -18.77 -0.31
C HIS A 48 -21.84 -19.41 -0.16
N ARG A 49 -22.58 -18.98 0.85
CA ARG A 49 -24.00 -19.36 1.05
C ARG A 49 -24.90 -18.39 0.31
N LYS A 50 -26.17 -18.78 0.16
CA LYS A 50 -27.22 -17.89 -0.34
C LYS A 50 -27.68 -16.86 0.70
N SER A 51 -27.50 -17.16 1.99
CA SER A 51 -27.93 -16.32 3.11
C SER A 51 -27.09 -16.59 4.37
N GLY A 52 -27.16 -15.68 5.34
CA GLY A 52 -26.48 -15.79 6.64
C GLY A 52 -25.06 -15.26 6.63
N LEU A 53 -24.28 -15.56 7.68
CA LEU A 53 -22.93 -15.00 7.89
C LEU A 53 -21.97 -15.27 6.72
N TRP A 54 -22.08 -16.44 6.09
CA TRP A 54 -21.22 -16.88 5.00
C TRP A 54 -21.79 -16.56 3.61
N GLN A 55 -22.78 -15.68 3.51
CA GLN A 55 -23.30 -15.25 2.21
C GLN A 55 -22.24 -14.46 1.44
N LYS A 56 -22.39 -14.39 0.11
CA LYS A 56 -21.54 -13.51 -0.71
C LYS A 56 -21.63 -12.11 -0.12
N THR A 57 -20.48 -11.50 0.16
CA THR A 57 -20.39 -10.20 0.84
C THR A 57 -21.34 -9.22 0.17
N SER A 58 -22.26 -8.64 0.94
CA SER A 58 -23.37 -7.85 0.38
C SER A 58 -22.85 -6.58 -0.30
N GLU A 59 -23.67 -5.97 -1.15
CA GLU A 59 -23.43 -4.67 -1.80
C GLU A 59 -22.88 -3.60 -0.84
N ILE A 60 -23.20 -3.68 0.46
CA ILE A 60 -22.66 -2.80 1.51
C ILE A 60 -21.13 -2.78 1.54
N VAL A 61 -20.46 -3.93 1.37
CA VAL A 61 -18.98 -3.95 1.35
C VAL A 61 -18.46 -3.32 0.06
N THR A 62 -19.17 -3.47 -1.06
CA THR A 62 -18.84 -2.76 -2.30
C THR A 62 -19.00 -1.24 -2.15
N ILE A 63 -19.99 -0.77 -1.39
CA ILE A 63 -20.19 0.66 -1.08
C ILE A 63 -19.04 1.22 -0.23
N LEU A 64 -18.49 0.41 0.69
CA LEU A 64 -17.40 0.85 1.57
C LEU A 64 -16.04 0.95 0.87
N GLY A 65 -15.88 0.30 -0.29
CA GLY A 65 -14.64 0.31 -1.07
C GLY A 65 -13.59 -0.71 -0.59
N PRO A 66 -12.37 -0.66 -1.14
CA PRO A 66 -11.26 -1.53 -0.72
C PRO A 66 -10.84 -1.26 0.73
N ASP A 67 -10.22 -2.24 1.37
CA ASP A 67 -9.69 -2.08 2.73
C ASP A 67 -8.53 -1.07 2.70
N PRO A 68 -8.59 0.06 3.44
CA PRO A 68 -7.48 1.00 3.53
C PRO A 68 -6.19 0.38 4.04
N ALA A 69 -6.27 -0.76 4.74
CA ALA A 69 -5.10 -1.50 5.20
C ALA A 69 -4.25 -2.03 4.05
N ASP A 70 -4.86 -2.33 2.90
CA ASP A 70 -4.19 -2.82 1.69
C ASP A 70 -3.30 -1.74 1.05
N GLU A 71 -3.51 -0.45 1.37
CA GLU A 71 -2.67 0.64 0.90
C GLU A 71 -1.39 0.81 1.74
N PHE A 72 -1.26 0.13 2.88
CA PHE A 72 -0.06 0.23 3.71
C PHE A 72 1.08 -0.64 3.13
N ARG A 73 2.30 -0.11 3.17
CA ARG A 73 3.51 -0.90 2.91
C ARG A 73 3.90 -1.69 4.14
N CYS A 74 4.52 -2.85 3.93
CA CYS A 74 5.37 -3.46 4.94
C CYS A 74 6.53 -2.51 5.25
N PRO A 75 6.63 -1.92 6.47
CA PRO A 75 7.54 -0.80 6.74
C PRO A 75 9.03 -1.07 6.46
N ASN A 76 9.43 -2.34 6.45
CA ASN A 76 10.82 -2.77 6.31
C ASN A 76 11.15 -3.45 4.97
N ASP A 77 10.17 -3.72 4.11
CA ASP A 77 10.41 -4.49 2.88
C ASP A 77 10.64 -3.60 1.64
N SER A 78 10.03 -2.40 1.59
CA SER A 78 10.14 -1.52 0.42
C SER A 78 9.92 -0.03 0.71
N PRO A 79 10.60 0.86 -0.03
CA PRO A 79 10.31 2.29 -0.03
C PRO A 79 8.96 2.58 -0.69
N ALA A 80 8.33 3.69 -0.33
CA ALA A 80 7.07 4.12 -0.94
C ALA A 80 7.26 4.55 -2.40
N GLY A 81 6.36 4.12 -3.27
CA GLY A 81 6.28 4.54 -4.68
C GLY A 81 5.56 5.87 -4.88
N LEU A 82 5.45 6.27 -6.14
CA LEU A 82 4.64 7.42 -6.57
C LEU A 82 3.56 6.95 -7.54
N THR A 83 2.36 7.52 -7.40
CA THR A 83 1.24 7.22 -8.30
C THR A 83 1.57 7.66 -9.73
N ASN A 84 1.33 6.79 -10.71
CA ASN A 84 1.42 7.15 -12.12
C ASN A 84 0.07 7.74 -12.56
N LEU A 85 0.06 9.00 -12.98
CA LEU A 85 -1.16 9.76 -13.27
C LEU A 85 -1.55 9.73 -14.76
N GLY A 86 -0.87 8.88 -15.54
CA GLY A 86 -0.84 8.95 -17.00
C GLY A 86 0.42 9.69 -17.44
N ALA A 87 1.21 9.07 -18.31
CA ALA A 87 2.47 9.60 -18.86
C ALA A 87 3.52 10.18 -17.87
N THR A 88 3.35 10.15 -16.55
CA THR A 88 4.23 10.80 -15.56
C THR A 88 5.40 9.94 -15.05
N CYS A 89 5.64 8.77 -15.63
CA CYS A 89 6.69 7.85 -15.15
C CYS A 89 8.11 8.46 -15.21
N TYR A 90 8.38 9.34 -16.18
CA TYR A 90 9.64 10.08 -16.29
C TYR A 90 9.86 10.98 -15.06
N ALA A 91 8.83 11.74 -14.68
CA ALA A 91 8.86 12.66 -13.54
C ALA A 91 8.97 11.89 -12.23
N ASN A 92 8.19 10.82 -12.06
CA ASN A 92 8.23 9.98 -10.86
C ASN A 92 9.62 9.35 -10.64
N SER A 93 10.28 8.88 -11.70
CA SER A 93 11.63 8.30 -11.60
C SER A 93 12.64 9.35 -11.13
N ILE A 94 12.57 10.57 -11.66
CA ILE A 94 13.44 11.68 -11.27
C ILE A 94 13.18 12.12 -9.83
N LEU A 95 11.92 12.25 -9.43
CA LEU A 95 11.56 12.62 -8.05
C LEU A 95 12.05 11.60 -7.03
N GLN A 96 11.98 10.30 -7.35
CA GLN A 96 12.54 9.24 -6.52
C GLN A 96 14.07 9.33 -6.43
N CYS A 97 14.78 9.60 -7.54
CA CYS A 97 16.23 9.82 -7.53
C CYS A 97 16.62 11.02 -6.66
N LEU A 98 15.93 12.16 -6.81
CA LEU A 98 16.18 13.37 -6.02
C LEU A 98 15.88 13.13 -4.53
N TYR A 99 14.81 12.41 -4.21
CA TYR A 99 14.44 12.07 -2.83
C TYR A 99 15.49 11.19 -2.13
N MET A 100 16.12 10.27 -2.88
CA MET A 100 17.17 9.41 -2.35
C MET A 100 18.49 10.15 -2.10
N ASN A 101 18.69 11.32 -2.72
CA ASN A 101 19.80 12.21 -2.37
C ASN A 101 19.53 12.86 -1.00
N THR A 102 20.21 12.35 0.03
CA THR A 102 20.01 12.79 1.42
C THR A 102 20.38 14.24 1.65
N THR A 103 21.41 14.76 0.96
CA THR A 103 21.82 16.16 1.03
C THR A 103 20.71 17.06 0.49
N PHE A 104 20.21 16.74 -0.71
CA PHE A 104 19.11 17.48 -1.34
C PHE A 104 17.86 17.45 -0.47
N ARG A 105 17.44 16.25 -0.03
CA ARG A 105 16.26 16.05 0.81
C ARG A 105 16.34 16.82 2.13
N ASN A 106 17.49 16.73 2.84
CA ASN A 106 17.66 17.42 4.11
C ASN A 106 17.70 18.94 3.94
N GLY A 107 18.30 19.44 2.84
CA GLY A 107 18.26 20.86 2.51
C GLY A 107 16.84 21.36 2.23
N LEU A 108 16.05 20.58 1.49
CA LEU A 108 14.65 20.88 1.23
C LEU A 108 13.81 20.94 2.52
N PHE A 109 14.05 20.02 3.47
CA PHE A 109 13.37 20.02 4.78
C PHE A 109 13.83 21.16 5.69
N SER A 110 14.97 21.78 5.42
CA SER A 110 15.50 22.90 6.20
C SER A 110 15.05 24.27 5.69
N LEU A 111 14.24 24.32 4.63
CA LEU A 111 13.76 25.57 4.04
C LEU A 111 12.84 26.34 4.99
N GLU A 112 12.93 27.66 4.91
CA GLU A 112 12.11 28.55 5.72
C GLU A 112 10.63 28.48 5.30
N PRO A 113 9.68 28.48 6.25
CA PRO A 113 8.25 28.44 5.94
C PRO A 113 7.79 29.57 5.02
N ASP A 114 8.42 30.74 5.09
CA ASP A 114 8.06 31.88 4.25
C ASP A 114 8.49 31.69 2.79
N ILE A 115 9.60 30.99 2.55
CA ILE A 115 10.02 30.58 1.19
C ILE A 115 9.05 29.56 0.62
N LEU A 116 8.62 28.57 1.42
CA LEU A 116 7.64 27.59 0.99
C LEU A 116 6.29 28.25 0.64
N LYS A 117 5.82 29.21 1.44
CA LYS A 117 4.60 29.98 1.13
C LYS A 117 4.74 30.82 -0.13
N GLN A 118 5.93 31.36 -0.39
CA GLN A 118 6.19 32.19 -1.56
C GLN A 118 6.26 31.38 -2.86
N TYR A 119 6.77 30.14 -2.80
CA TYR A 119 6.99 29.29 -3.96
C TYR A 119 6.23 27.97 -3.84
N PRO A 120 5.02 27.87 -4.43
CA PRO A 120 4.18 26.67 -4.37
C PRO A 120 4.87 25.38 -4.79
N VAL A 121 5.78 25.46 -5.78
CA VAL A 121 6.57 24.31 -6.25
C VAL A 121 7.45 23.75 -5.13
N LEU A 122 8.11 24.61 -4.34
CA LEU A 122 8.92 24.19 -3.20
C LEU A 122 8.05 23.62 -2.07
N ASP A 123 6.91 24.25 -1.77
CA ASP A 123 5.96 23.74 -0.78
C ASP A 123 5.45 22.35 -1.17
N GLN A 124 5.01 22.15 -2.41
CA GLN A 124 4.51 20.87 -2.86
C GLN A 124 5.61 19.79 -2.95
N LEU A 125 6.82 20.14 -3.37
CA LEU A 125 7.95 19.21 -3.36
C LEU A 125 8.30 18.79 -1.93
N SER A 126 8.36 19.74 -1.00
CA SER A 126 8.64 19.48 0.42
C SER A 126 7.56 18.61 1.06
N ARG A 127 6.28 18.86 0.75
CA ARG A 127 5.16 18.01 1.17
C ARG A 127 5.26 16.60 0.61
N LEU A 128 5.55 16.46 -0.68
CA LEU A 128 5.71 15.17 -1.33
C LEU A 128 6.83 14.36 -0.67
N PHE A 129 7.99 14.98 -0.45
CA PHE A 129 9.14 14.33 0.19
C PHE A 129 8.87 13.99 1.65
N SER A 130 8.14 14.86 2.37
CA SER A 130 7.71 14.57 3.74
C SER A 130 6.76 13.37 3.80
N GLN A 131 5.87 13.24 2.81
CA GLN A 131 4.98 12.08 2.72
C GLN A 131 5.75 10.79 2.41
N LEU A 132 6.73 10.84 1.50
CA LEU A 132 7.64 9.71 1.24
C LEU A 132 8.47 9.31 2.47
N PHE A 133 8.81 10.28 3.33
CA PHE A 133 9.60 10.03 4.53
C PHE A 133 8.78 9.45 5.69
N PHE A 134 7.61 10.00 5.97
CA PHE A 134 6.84 9.67 7.19
C PHE A 134 5.68 8.69 6.98
N ARG A 135 5.13 8.55 5.76
CA ARG A 135 3.92 7.74 5.58
C ARG A 135 4.23 6.25 5.44
N ASN A 136 3.36 5.45 6.03
CA ASN A 136 3.35 3.99 5.90
C ASN A 136 2.57 3.52 4.66
N LYS A 137 2.27 4.41 3.70
CA LYS A 137 1.58 4.02 2.45
C LYS A 137 2.56 3.41 1.46
N ALA A 138 2.09 2.44 0.67
CA ALA A 138 2.85 1.82 -0.42
C ALA A 138 3.17 2.78 -1.56
N PHE A 139 2.32 3.78 -1.79
CA PHE A 139 2.54 4.82 -2.77
C PHE A 139 1.97 6.14 -2.30
N ILE A 140 2.55 7.23 -2.79
CA ILE A 140 2.12 8.60 -2.52
C ILE A 140 1.54 9.21 -3.80
N ASP A 141 0.49 10.02 -3.64
CA ASP A 141 -0.09 10.77 -4.75
C ASP A 141 0.77 11.98 -5.09
N SER A 142 1.33 12.00 -6.30
CA SER A 142 2.13 13.11 -6.82
C SER A 142 1.30 14.18 -7.54
N ALA A 143 -0.02 13.99 -7.71
CA ALA A 143 -0.88 14.89 -8.48
C ALA A 143 -0.82 16.36 -8.03
N PRO A 144 -0.78 16.69 -6.72
CA PRO A 144 -0.64 18.08 -6.29
C PRO A 144 0.64 18.74 -6.81
N PHE A 145 1.76 18.02 -6.79
CA PHE A 145 3.05 18.52 -7.27
C PHE A 145 3.07 18.65 -8.80
N ILE A 146 2.63 17.61 -9.51
CA ILE A 146 2.55 17.58 -10.98
C ILE A 146 1.66 18.70 -11.51
N LYS A 147 0.50 18.92 -10.88
CA LYS A 147 -0.40 20.03 -11.21
C LYS A 147 0.23 21.40 -10.93
N THR A 148 1.03 21.51 -9.87
CA THR A 148 1.70 22.78 -9.52
C THR A 148 2.81 23.13 -10.52
N LEU A 149 3.41 22.12 -11.16
CA LEU A 149 4.33 22.30 -12.28
C LEU A 149 3.62 22.55 -13.62
N ASP A 150 2.29 22.49 -13.65
CA ASP A 150 1.47 22.60 -14.87
C ASP A 150 1.88 21.58 -15.95
N LEU A 151 2.21 20.36 -15.52
CA LEU A 151 2.58 19.27 -16.42
C LEU A 151 1.33 18.63 -17.00
N ASP A 152 1.37 18.40 -18.31
CA ASP A 152 0.38 17.61 -19.02
C ASP A 152 0.62 16.10 -18.79
N ASN A 153 -0.35 15.43 -18.17
CA ASN A 153 -0.31 14.00 -17.86
C ASN A 153 -0.82 13.13 -19.01
N GLU A 154 -1.20 13.73 -20.14
CA GLU A 154 -1.59 12.99 -21.34
C GLU A 154 -0.40 12.74 -22.27
N VAL A 155 0.73 13.43 -22.06
CA VAL A 155 1.89 13.42 -22.96
C VAL A 155 3.16 13.02 -22.20
N GLN A 156 3.90 12.06 -22.75
CA GLN A 156 5.24 11.72 -22.23
C GLN A 156 6.23 12.82 -22.58
N GLN A 157 7.05 13.22 -21.62
CA GLN A 157 8.11 14.20 -21.82
C GLN A 157 9.49 13.54 -21.73
N ASP A 158 10.50 14.21 -22.29
CA ASP A 158 11.88 13.80 -22.13
C ASP A 158 12.33 13.98 -20.68
N SER A 159 12.88 12.92 -20.08
CA SER A 159 13.29 12.95 -18.67
C SER A 159 14.44 13.91 -18.40
N HIS A 160 15.38 14.05 -19.34
CA HIS A 160 16.53 14.93 -19.18
C HIS A 160 16.12 16.40 -19.28
N GLU A 161 15.24 16.73 -20.23
CA GLU A 161 14.64 18.06 -20.33
C GLU A 161 13.86 18.41 -19.06
N PHE A 162 13.00 17.50 -18.58
CA PHE A 162 12.25 17.69 -17.35
C PHE A 162 13.16 17.96 -16.14
N LEU A 163 14.22 17.15 -15.96
CA LEU A 163 15.17 17.32 -14.86
C LEU A 163 15.82 18.70 -14.93
N THR A 164 16.32 19.09 -16.10
CA THR A 164 17.00 20.37 -16.31
C THR A 164 16.08 21.53 -15.95
N LEU A 165 14.85 21.53 -16.47
CA LEU A 165 13.86 22.57 -16.19
C LEU A 165 13.48 22.63 -14.71
N LEU A 166 13.29 21.47 -14.09
CA LEU A 166 12.98 21.38 -12.66
C LEU A 166 14.12 21.96 -11.81
N LEU A 167 15.37 21.56 -12.06
CA LEU A 167 16.52 22.07 -11.30
C LEU A 167 16.69 23.59 -11.48
N SER A 168 16.59 24.11 -12.70
CA SER A 168 16.64 25.56 -12.95
C SER A 168 15.52 26.32 -12.24
N LEU A 169 14.31 25.76 -12.19
CA LEU A 169 13.19 26.35 -11.46
C LEU A 169 13.47 26.38 -9.95
N LEU A 170 13.93 25.27 -9.39
CA LEU A 170 14.26 25.14 -7.97
C LEU A 170 15.38 26.11 -7.58
N GLU A 171 16.45 26.18 -8.36
CA GLU A 171 17.55 27.12 -8.16
C GLU A 171 17.03 28.56 -8.04
N ARG A 172 16.20 29.00 -8.99
CA ARG A 172 15.61 30.35 -8.97
C ARG A 172 14.77 30.60 -7.72
N CYS A 173 13.98 29.64 -7.27
CA CYS A 173 13.18 29.77 -6.05
C CYS A 173 14.07 29.86 -4.80
N LEU A 174 15.15 29.07 -4.76
CA LEU A 174 16.05 28.96 -3.62
C LEU A 174 16.96 30.17 -3.42
N LEU A 175 17.25 30.95 -4.48
CA LEU A 175 18.02 32.19 -4.39
C LEU A 175 17.43 33.20 -3.38
N SER A 176 16.12 33.14 -3.15
CA SER A 176 15.42 34.03 -2.21
C SER A 176 15.54 33.60 -0.75
N SER A 177 16.03 32.39 -0.45
CA SER A 177 16.26 31.92 0.91
C SER A 177 17.31 32.78 1.61
N ASN A 178 17.19 32.96 2.92
CA ASN A 178 18.22 33.63 3.73
C ASN A 178 19.32 32.65 4.19
N ILE A 179 19.12 31.35 3.98
CA ILE A 179 20.06 30.29 4.35
C ILE A 179 21.05 30.07 3.19
N PRO A 180 22.36 30.32 3.36
CA PRO A 180 23.35 30.17 2.28
C PRO A 180 23.38 28.74 1.69
N LYS A 181 23.24 27.72 2.54
CA LYS A 181 23.20 26.31 2.11
C LYS A 181 21.96 25.96 1.27
N ALA A 182 20.84 26.66 1.47
CA ALA A 182 19.65 26.42 0.68
C ALA A 182 19.81 26.98 -0.74
N ARG A 183 20.54 28.09 -0.90
CA ARG A 183 20.80 28.73 -2.20
C ARG A 183 21.62 27.86 -3.15
N THR A 184 22.55 27.04 -2.63
CA THR A 184 23.41 26.16 -3.42
C THR A 184 22.90 24.72 -3.50
N LEU A 185 21.71 24.43 -2.94
CA LEU A 185 21.19 23.07 -2.81
C LEU A 185 21.08 22.28 -4.13
N VAL A 186 20.96 22.99 -5.25
CA VAL A 186 20.81 22.43 -6.61
C VAL A 186 22.11 22.55 -7.43
N GLN A 187 23.08 23.32 -6.96
CA GLN A 187 24.34 23.60 -7.67
C GLN A 187 25.48 22.65 -7.27
N ASP A 188 25.38 22.03 -6.09
CA ASP A 188 26.37 21.13 -5.50
C ASP A 188 26.11 19.64 -5.78
#